data_AF-A0AAW4BKP7-F1
#
_entry.id   AF-A0AAW4BKP7-F1
#
_cell.length_a   1.000
_cell.length_b   1.000
_cell.length_c   1.000
_cell.angle_alpha   90.00
_cell.angle_beta   90.00
_cell.angle_gamma   90.00
#
_symmetry.space_group_name_H-M   'P 1'
#
loop_
_entity.id
_entity.type
_entity.pdbx_description
1 polymer ?
#
loop_
_entity_poly.entity_id
_entity_poly.type
_entity_poly.pdbx_seq_one_letter_code
_entity_poly.pdbx_strand_id
1 'polypeptide(L)'
;DCYDIEISNKRGTVVVLPEMGLVNAAIYAGMCIERFKPKVIGISGICGGFKDKVDLGQLLVSSLSYEYQSGKWSDNQFQQTPYQAATDHHTLTMLKSLLKTQNLILDLEKDFIGNRPAQTHQPQAVIFTSGSAVIASDDKL
;
A
#
# COMPACT_ATOMS: atom_id res chain seq x y z
N ASP A 1 4.02 9.28 -16.39
CA ASP A 1 5.48 9.49 -16.28
C ASP A 1 6.17 8.27 -15.69
N CYS A 2 7.37 7.97 -16.18
CA CYS A 2 8.22 6.89 -15.67
C CYS A 2 9.62 7.41 -15.35
N TYR A 3 10.21 6.92 -14.27
CA TYR A 3 11.56 7.25 -13.84
C TYR A 3 12.34 5.97 -13.58
N ASP A 4 13.35 5.71 -14.40
CA ASP A 4 14.17 4.51 -14.29
C ASP A 4 15.21 4.68 -13.17
N ILE A 5 15.36 3.62 -12.37
CA ILE A 5 16.24 3.58 -11.21
C ILE A 5 17.12 2.34 -11.23
N GLU A 6 18.28 2.44 -10.60
CA GLU A 6 19.16 1.31 -10.35
C GLU A 6 19.57 1.29 -8.88
N ILE A 7 19.33 0.16 -8.21
CA ILE A 7 19.68 -0.06 -6.80
C ILE A 7 20.48 -1.34 -6.72
N SER A 8 21.75 -1.27 -6.30
CA SER A 8 22.62 -2.45 -6.11
C SER A 8 22.61 -3.40 -7.33
N ASN A 9 22.78 -2.84 -8.53
CA ASN A 9 22.75 -3.53 -9.82
C ASN A 9 21.39 -4.17 -10.19
N LYS A 10 20.30 -3.75 -9.54
CA LYS A 10 18.93 -4.09 -9.92
C LYS A 10 18.29 -2.88 -10.57
N ARG A 11 17.84 -3.06 -11.80
CA ARG A 11 17.07 -2.06 -12.53
C ARG A 11 15.61 -2.12 -12.12
N GLY A 12 15.00 -0.96 -11.97
CA GLY A 12 13.58 -0.77 -11.72
C GLY A 12 13.08 0.48 -12.41
N THR A 13 11.76 0.65 -12.41
CA THR A 13 11.09 1.84 -12.95
C THR A 13 10.04 2.26 -11.93
N VAL A 14 10.02 3.53 -11.58
CA VAL A 14 8.93 4.16 -10.84
C VAL A 14 7.93 4.69 -11.85
N VAL A 15 6.66 4.31 -11.72
CA VAL A 15 5.59 4.78 -12.60
C VAL A 15 4.59 5.59 -11.77
N VAL A 16 4.31 6.80 -12.23
CA VAL A 16 3.26 7.64 -11.64
C VAL A 16 1.91 7.19 -12.22
N LEU A 17 1.00 6.76 -11.34
CA LEU A 17 -0.38 6.47 -11.73
C LEU A 17 -1.10 7.79 -12.06
N PRO A 18 -1.88 7.84 -13.16
CA PRO A 18 -2.56 9.08 -13.58
C PRO A 18 -3.70 9.48 -12.63
N GLU A 19 -4.33 8.49 -11.99
CA GLU A 19 -5.49 8.66 -11.15
C GLU A 19 -5.48 7.65 -10.00
N MET A 20 -6.20 7.99 -8.92
CA MET A 20 -6.49 7.05 -7.83
C MET A 20 -7.46 5.95 -8.28
N GLY A 21 -7.47 4.85 -7.54
CA GLY A 21 -8.47 3.79 -7.68
C GLY A 21 -7.91 2.46 -8.18
N LEU A 22 -8.59 1.39 -7.76
CA LEU A 22 -8.18 0.00 -8.02
C LEU A 22 -8.11 -0.34 -9.50
N VAL A 23 -9.03 0.18 -10.32
CA VAL A 23 -9.06 -0.10 -11.76
C VAL A 23 -7.82 0.47 -12.45
N ASN A 24 -7.51 1.75 -12.20
CA ASN A 24 -6.31 2.39 -12.74
C ASN A 24 -5.04 1.67 -12.26
N ALA A 25 -4.94 1.35 -10.97
CA ALA A 25 -3.81 0.60 -10.43
C ALA A 25 -3.65 -0.78 -11.10
N ALA A 26 -4.74 -1.52 -11.31
CA ALA A 26 -4.71 -2.85 -11.94
C ALA A 26 -4.27 -2.78 -13.41
N ILE A 27 -4.80 -1.84 -14.20
CA ILE A 27 -4.44 -1.66 -15.61
C ILE A 27 -2.95 -1.35 -15.74
N TYR A 28 -2.47 -0.35 -15.00
CA TYR A 28 -1.06 0.06 -15.07
C TYR A 28 -0.11 -1.01 -14.53
N ALA A 29 -0.49 -1.70 -13.44
CA ALA A 29 0.28 -2.84 -12.95
C ALA A 29 0.38 -3.95 -14.00
N GLY A 30 -0.73 -4.31 -14.66
CA GLY A 30 -0.76 -5.30 -15.73
C GLY A 30 0.13 -4.91 -16.91
N MET A 31 0.05 -3.66 -17.36
CA MET A 31 0.93 -3.13 -18.42
C MET A 31 2.41 -3.20 -18.03
N CYS A 32 2.75 -2.85 -16.78
CA CYS A 32 4.11 -2.93 -16.28
C CYS A 32 4.60 -4.38 -16.18
N ILE A 33 3.75 -5.29 -15.74
CA ILE A 33 4.07 -6.72 -15.65
C ILE A 33 4.39 -7.28 -17.04
N GLU A 34 3.53 -7.00 -18.03
CA GLU A 34 3.71 -7.49 -19.39
C GLU A 34 4.97 -6.92 -20.05
N ARG A 35 5.18 -5.61 -19.89
CA ARG A 35 6.31 -4.90 -20.52
C ARG A 35 7.65 -5.23 -19.88
N PHE A 36 7.72 -5.20 -18.55
CA PHE A 36 9.00 -5.25 -17.83
C PHE A 36 9.32 -6.62 -17.23
N LYS A 37 8.32 -7.50 -17.11
CA LYS A 37 8.44 -8.81 -16.45
C LYS A 37 9.17 -8.70 -15.10
N PRO A 38 8.73 -7.80 -14.22
CA PRO A 38 9.44 -7.50 -12.99
C PRO A 38 9.37 -8.68 -12.02
N LYS A 39 10.38 -8.79 -11.14
CA LYS A 39 10.35 -9.76 -10.05
C LYS A 39 9.43 -9.33 -8.90
N VAL A 40 9.27 -8.02 -8.72
CA VAL A 40 8.46 -7.41 -7.66
C VAL A 40 7.77 -6.19 -8.25
N ILE A 41 6.49 -6.03 -7.90
CA ILE A 41 5.74 -4.81 -8.12
C ILE A 41 5.19 -4.34 -6.77
N GLY A 42 5.23 -3.04 -6.52
CA GLY A 42 4.76 -2.44 -5.28
C GLY A 42 4.22 -1.04 -5.54
N ILE A 43 3.35 -0.59 -4.66
CA ILE A 43 2.79 0.75 -4.68
C ILE A 43 3.18 1.42 -3.36
N SER A 44 3.70 2.64 -3.44
CA SER A 44 3.86 3.55 -2.31
C SER A 44 2.75 4.59 -2.35
N GLY A 45 2.18 4.91 -1.21
CA GLY A 45 1.13 5.92 -1.11
C GLY A 45 0.76 6.21 0.33
N ILE A 46 -0.24 7.07 0.49
CA ILE A 46 -0.85 7.35 1.79
C ILE A 46 -2.10 6.48 1.98
N CYS A 47 -2.46 6.21 3.23
CA CYS A 47 -3.68 5.52 3.57
C CYS A 47 -4.36 6.16 4.78
N GLY A 48 -5.68 6.01 4.86
CA GLY A 48 -6.43 6.29 6.08
C GLY A 48 -6.25 5.15 7.06
N GLY A 49 -6.14 5.51 8.34
CA GLY A 49 -5.95 4.58 9.43
C GLY A 49 -7.14 4.57 10.40
N PHE A 50 -7.41 3.43 11.03
CA PHE A 50 -8.33 3.40 12.16
C PHE A 50 -7.61 3.94 13.40
N LYS A 51 -8.25 4.89 14.10
CA LYS A 51 -7.68 5.64 15.22
C LYS A 51 -7.05 4.77 16.30
N ASP A 52 -7.59 3.57 16.53
CA ASP A 52 -7.10 2.64 17.55
C ASP A 52 -6.16 1.55 16.99
N LYS A 53 -5.73 1.67 15.72
CA LYS A 53 -4.90 0.67 15.05
C LYS A 53 -3.58 1.21 14.53
N VAL A 54 -3.57 2.47 14.09
CA VAL A 54 -2.39 3.10 13.47
C VAL A 54 -2.39 4.59 13.76
N ASP A 55 -1.20 5.18 13.73
CA ASP A 55 -0.99 6.59 14.02
C ASP A 55 -0.68 7.41 12.76
N LEU A 56 -0.95 8.71 12.81
CA LEU A 56 -0.61 9.62 11.72
C LEU A 56 0.91 9.64 11.48
N GLY A 57 1.32 9.47 10.22
CA GLY A 57 2.73 9.43 9.82
C GLY A 57 3.43 8.10 10.08
N GLN A 58 2.72 7.06 10.53
CA GLN A 58 3.29 5.72 10.69
C GLN A 58 3.56 5.06 9.33
N LEU A 59 4.74 4.44 9.18
CA LEU A 59 5.06 3.62 8.01
C LEU A 59 4.37 2.26 8.11
N LEU A 60 3.53 1.94 7.12
CA LEU A 60 2.75 0.72 7.08
C LEU A 60 3.10 -0.11 5.84
N VAL A 61 3.14 -1.43 6.01
CA VAL A 61 3.33 -2.39 4.93
C VAL A 61 2.18 -3.39 4.93
N SER A 62 1.62 -3.69 3.76
CA SER A 62 0.53 -4.67 3.67
C SER A 62 1.05 -6.08 3.89
N SER A 63 0.48 -6.77 4.88
CA SER A 63 0.58 -8.23 5.01
C SER A 63 -0.54 -8.95 4.26
N LEU A 64 -1.69 -8.28 4.13
CA LEU A 64 -2.90 -8.77 3.49
C LEU A 64 -3.75 -7.55 3.10
N SER A 65 -4.31 -7.58 1.89
CA SER A 65 -5.23 -6.54 1.43
C SER A 65 -6.59 -7.16 1.11
N TYR A 66 -7.66 -6.55 1.61
CA TYR A 66 -9.04 -6.87 1.24
C TYR A 66 -9.60 -5.85 0.27
N GLU A 67 -10.24 -6.32 -0.78
CA GLU A 67 -11.15 -5.54 -1.60
C GLU A 67 -12.57 -5.76 -1.06
N TYR A 68 -13.23 -4.71 -0.56
CA TYR A 68 -14.49 -4.83 0.20
C TYR A 68 -15.75 -4.50 -0.60
N GLN A 69 -15.61 -4.08 -1.86
CA GLN A 69 -16.74 -3.70 -2.72
C GLN A 69 -17.13 -4.77 -3.72
N SER A 70 -16.43 -5.90 -3.73
CA SER A 70 -16.86 -7.11 -4.41
C SER A 70 -18.05 -7.74 -3.67
N GLY A 71 -19.06 -8.15 -4.43
CA GLY A 71 -20.26 -8.75 -3.88
C GLY A 71 -21.41 -8.76 -4.87
N LYS A 72 -22.54 -9.31 -4.46
CA LYS A 72 -23.77 -9.35 -5.26
C LYS A 72 -24.91 -8.66 -4.53
N TRP A 73 -25.74 -7.95 -5.28
CA TRP A 73 -27.04 -7.51 -4.76
C TRP A 73 -28.01 -8.68 -4.81
N SER A 74 -28.66 -8.98 -3.69
CA SER A 74 -29.76 -9.95 -3.60
C SER A 74 -30.96 -9.24 -3.01
N ASP A 75 -32.05 -9.18 -3.78
CA ASP A 75 -33.34 -8.55 -3.49
C ASP A 75 -33.25 -7.12 -2.91
N ASN A 76 -32.76 -6.95 -1.67
CA ASN A 76 -32.58 -5.67 -0.97
C ASN A 76 -31.26 -5.52 -0.19
N GLN A 77 -30.29 -6.44 -0.31
CA GLN A 77 -29.04 -6.40 0.46
C GLN A 77 -27.81 -6.65 -0.42
N PHE A 78 -26.74 -5.93 -0.12
CA PHE A 78 -25.43 -6.18 -0.71
C PHE A 78 -24.74 -7.31 0.07
N GLN A 79 -24.60 -8.46 -0.58
CA GLN A 79 -23.84 -9.59 -0.04
C GLN A 79 -22.38 -9.44 -0.44
N GLN A 80 -21.57 -8.95 0.50
CA GLN A 80 -20.14 -8.79 0.30
C GLN A 80 -19.47 -10.14 0.06
N THR A 81 -18.56 -10.17 -0.92
CA THR A 81 -17.66 -11.29 -1.20
C THR A 81 -16.26 -10.70 -1.29
N PRO A 82 -15.64 -10.36 -0.14
CA PRO A 82 -14.39 -9.63 -0.15
C PRO A 82 -13.29 -10.49 -0.78
N TYR A 83 -12.58 -9.90 -1.75
CA TYR A 83 -11.41 -10.55 -2.33
C TYR A 83 -10.19 -10.26 -1.47
N GLN A 84 -9.38 -11.28 -1.20
CA GLN A 84 -8.19 -11.15 -0.38
C GLN A 84 -6.92 -11.39 -1.20
N ALA A 85 -5.98 -10.47 -1.11
CA ALA A 85 -4.65 -10.57 -1.72
C ALA A 85 -3.59 -10.55 -0.62
N ALA A 86 -3.01 -11.71 -0.33
CA ALA A 86 -1.94 -11.84 0.65
C ALA A 86 -0.59 -11.44 0.03
N THR A 87 0.24 -10.78 0.82
CA THR A 87 1.65 -10.59 0.46
C THR A 87 2.35 -11.94 0.54
N ASP A 88 3.14 -12.28 -0.50
CA ASP A 88 3.93 -13.51 -0.53
C ASP A 88 4.74 -13.69 0.77
N HIS A 89 4.82 -14.92 1.27
CA HIS A 89 5.37 -15.22 2.59
C HIS A 89 6.86 -14.85 2.71
N HIS A 90 7.65 -15.15 1.68
CA HIS A 90 9.06 -14.82 1.66
C HIS A 90 9.26 -13.31 1.63
N THR A 91 8.51 -12.62 0.78
CA THR A 91 8.49 -11.15 0.69
C THR A 91 8.08 -10.49 2.01
N LEU A 92 7.00 -10.97 2.64
CA LEU A 92 6.53 -10.46 3.92
C LEU A 92 7.55 -10.67 5.04
N THR A 93 8.27 -11.80 5.04
CA THR A 93 9.32 -12.07 6.02
C THR A 93 10.48 -11.07 5.89
N MET A 94 10.93 -10.81 4.66
CA MET A 94 11.95 -9.80 4.40
C MET A 94 11.48 -8.40 4.83
N LEU A 95 10.24 -8.03 4.47
CA LEU A 95 9.66 -6.74 4.86
C LEU A 95 9.59 -6.60 6.39
N LYS A 96 9.12 -7.62 7.11
CA LYS A 96 9.11 -7.62 8.59
C LYS A 96 10.51 -7.50 9.19
N SER A 97 11.53 -8.08 8.55
CA SER A 97 12.92 -7.87 8.97
C SER A 97 13.36 -6.43 8.76
N LEU A 98 13.04 -5.82 7.62
CA LEU A 98 13.35 -4.42 7.32
C LEU A 98 12.65 -3.47 8.30
N LEU A 99 11.38 -3.70 8.64
CA LEU A 99 10.63 -2.88 9.60
C LEU A 99 11.27 -2.87 11.00
N LYS A 100 12.09 -3.87 11.33
CA LYS A 100 12.85 -3.96 12.59
C LYS A 100 14.24 -3.34 12.51
N THR A 101 14.67 -2.88 11.34
CA THR A 101 15.96 -2.22 11.17
C THR A 101 16.02 -0.97 12.03
N GLN A 102 17.05 -0.87 12.86
CA GLN A 102 17.28 0.31 13.67
C GLN A 102 17.46 1.54 12.79
N ASN A 103 16.89 2.67 13.21
CA ASN A 103 16.94 3.94 12.49
C ASN A 103 16.28 3.95 11.11
N LEU A 104 15.52 2.92 10.71
CA LEU A 104 14.86 2.88 9.39
C LEU A 104 14.11 4.18 9.05
N ILE A 105 13.28 4.68 9.98
CA ILE A 105 12.52 5.92 9.75
C ILE A 105 13.45 7.13 9.61
N LEU A 106 14.48 7.23 10.47
CA LEU A 106 15.45 8.32 10.39
C LEU A 106 16.20 8.31 9.05
N ASP A 107 16.55 7.12 8.56
CA ASP A 107 17.25 6.96 7.29
C ASP A 107 16.35 7.31 6.10
N LEU A 108 15.06 6.92 6.14
CA LEU A 108 14.07 7.29 5.11
C LEU A 108 13.77 8.79 5.08
N GLU A 109 13.86 9.46 6.24
CA GLU A 109 13.54 10.88 6.40
C GLU A 109 14.78 11.80 6.34
N LYS A 110 16.00 11.25 6.20
CA LYS A 110 17.26 11.98 6.38
C LYS A 110 17.35 13.29 5.60
N ASP A 111 16.84 13.30 4.37
CA ASP A 111 16.88 14.45 3.46
C ASP A 111 15.47 15.01 3.16
N PHE A 112 14.47 14.62 3.95
CA PHE A 112 13.09 15.09 3.77
C PHE A 112 12.94 16.52 4.31
N ILE A 113 12.43 17.42 3.45
CA ILE A 113 12.15 18.81 3.79
C ILE A 113 10.63 19.02 3.75
N GLY A 114 10.00 19.09 4.92
CA GLY A 114 8.56 19.30 5.04
C GLY A 114 8.04 19.17 6.45
N ASN A 115 6.74 19.41 6.62
CA ASN A 115 6.06 19.19 7.90
C ASN A 115 5.82 17.70 8.10
N ARG A 116 6.13 17.20 9.30
CA ARG A 116 5.81 15.84 9.73
C ARG A 116 5.13 15.85 11.10
N PRO A 117 4.34 14.82 11.43
CA PRO A 117 3.86 14.62 12.79
C PRO A 117 5.04 14.62 13.79
N ALA A 118 4.85 15.27 14.94
CA ALA A 118 5.91 15.41 15.93
C ALA A 118 6.36 14.06 16.53
N GLN A 119 5.42 13.11 16.63
CA GLN A 119 5.68 11.79 17.17
C GLN A 119 6.03 10.82 16.05
N THR A 120 7.11 10.06 16.27
CA THR A 120 7.54 8.99 15.36
C THR A 120 7.04 7.65 15.89
N HIS A 121 6.38 6.90 15.02
CA HIS A 121 5.78 5.60 15.36
C HIS A 121 6.58 4.47 14.71
N GLN A 122 6.62 3.31 15.37
CA GLN A 122 7.32 2.16 14.81
C GLN A 122 6.63 1.68 13.52
N PRO A 123 7.40 1.36 12.47
CA PRO A 123 6.84 0.76 11.27
C PRO A 123 6.13 -0.55 11.56
N GLN A 124 5.03 -0.84 10.86
CA GLN A 124 4.23 -2.03 11.12
C GLN A 124 3.71 -2.71 9.85
N ALA A 125 3.68 -4.05 9.87
CA ALA A 125 2.94 -4.82 8.88
C ALA A 125 1.47 -4.95 9.32
N VAL A 126 0.53 -4.50 8.50
CA VAL A 126 -0.90 -4.45 8.84
C VAL A 126 -1.78 -5.05 7.75
N ILE A 127 -3.07 -5.15 8.03
CA ILE A 127 -4.10 -5.51 7.05
C ILE A 127 -4.61 -4.23 6.42
N PHE A 128 -4.66 -4.20 5.09
CA PHE A 128 -5.21 -3.10 4.32
C PHE A 128 -6.62 -3.45 3.83
N THR A 129 -7.44 -2.43 3.66
CA THR A 129 -8.70 -2.53 2.91
C THR A 129 -8.65 -1.53 1.78
N SER A 130 -9.22 -1.89 0.63
CA SER A 130 -9.26 -1.05 -0.55
C SER A 130 -10.63 -1.13 -1.20
N GLY A 131 -11.08 0.00 -1.74
CA GLY A 131 -12.33 0.15 -2.46
C GLY A 131 -12.29 1.42 -3.30
N SER A 132 -13.17 1.51 -4.28
CA SER A 132 -13.37 2.65 -5.18
C SER A 132 -13.98 3.89 -4.50
N ALA A 133 -14.51 3.76 -3.29
CA ALA A 133 -15.07 4.88 -2.54
C ALA A 133 -14.19 5.23 -1.33
N VAL A 134 -13.88 6.52 -1.18
CA VAL A 134 -13.25 7.04 0.03
C VAL A 134 -14.34 7.27 1.07
N ILE A 135 -14.32 6.50 2.16
CA ILE A 135 -15.23 6.73 3.28
C ILE A 135 -14.68 7.92 4.08
N ALA A 136 -15.29 9.08 3.87
CA ALA A 136 -15.01 10.30 4.63
C ALA A 136 -16.13 10.54 5.67
N SER A 137 -16.29 9.60 6.61
CA SER A 137 -17.30 9.67 7.66
C SER A 137 -16.76 9.06 8.95
N ASP A 138 -16.90 9.78 10.07
CA ASP A 138 -16.51 9.32 11.40
C ASP A 138 -17.38 8.14 11.90
N ASP A 139 -18.54 7.91 11.27
CA ASP A 139 -19.60 6.99 11.73
C ASP A 139 -19.73 5.70 10.92
N LYS A 140 -18.82 5.42 9.97
CA LYS A 140 -18.94 4.24 9.10
C LYS A 140 -17.70 3.34 9.11
N LEU A 141 -17.69 2.41 10.06
CA LEU A 141 -17.34 0.99 9.88
C LEU A 141 -18.23 0.10 10.72
#